data_AF-A0A356W4R6-F1
#
_entry.id   AF-A0A356W4R6-F1
#
_cell.length_a   1.000
_cell.length_b   1.000
_cell.length_c   1.000
_cell.angle_alpha   90.00
_cell.angle_beta   90.00
_cell.angle_gamma   90.00
#
_symmetry.space_group_name_H-M   'P 1'
#
loop_
_entity.id
_entity.type
_entity.pdbx_description
1 polymer ?
#
loop_
_entity_poly.entity_id
_entity_poly.type
_entity_poly.pdbx_seq_one_letter_code
_entity_poly.pdbx_strand_id
1 'polypeptide(L)'
;MTTSPDAPRLSATVLIVRDGATLPEVLMVKRHYQIDFAAGALVFPGGKATDEDASSGWDDYTDGDFGPVQQDARIAAVREAFEESGLLL
;
A
#
# COMPACT_ATOMS: atom_id res chain seq x y z
N MET A 1 -27.43 21.71 -5.54
CA MET A 1 -26.44 20.92 -6.29
C MET A 1 -26.11 19.70 -5.46
N THR A 2 -26.56 18.51 -5.85
CA THR A 2 -26.13 17.26 -5.21
C THR A 2 -25.08 16.65 -6.10
N THR A 3 -23.81 16.92 -5.81
CA THR A 3 -22.69 16.22 -6.44
C THR A 3 -22.73 14.77 -5.96
N SER A 4 -22.84 13.82 -6.89
CA SER A 4 -22.70 12.39 -6.55
C SER A 4 -21.31 12.15 -5.95
N PRO A 5 -21.18 11.28 -4.94
CA PRO A 5 -19.89 10.94 -4.36
C PRO A 5 -18.98 10.28 -5.39
N ASP A 6 -17.68 10.54 -5.27
CA ASP A 6 -16.67 9.91 -6.13
C ASP A 6 -16.66 8.39 -5.95
N ALA A 7 -16.31 7.69 -7.03
CA ALA A 7 -16.16 6.24 -6.98
C ALA A 7 -15.00 5.86 -6.03
N PRO A 8 -15.19 4.84 -5.18
CA PRO A 8 -14.10 4.31 -4.34
C PRO A 8 -12.91 3.90 -5.19
N ARG A 9 -11.70 4.21 -4.72
CA ARG A 9 -10.45 3.79 -5.35
C ARG A 9 -9.83 2.66 -4.55
N LEU A 10 -9.37 1.62 -5.23
CA LEU A 10 -8.62 0.53 -4.59
C LEU A 10 -7.33 1.09 -3.96
N SER A 11 -7.08 0.72 -2.71
CA SER A 11 -5.89 1.09 -1.97
C SER A 11 -5.48 -0.05 -1.06
N ALA A 12 -4.20 -0.16 -0.79
CA ALA A 12 -3.64 -1.19 0.06
C ALA A 12 -2.66 -0.60 1.07
N THR A 13 -2.50 -1.31 2.18
CA THR A 13 -1.58 -0.96 3.27
C THR A 13 -0.90 -2.24 3.73
N VAL A 14 0.42 -2.18 3.95
CA VAL A 14 1.19 -3.32 4.44
C VAL A 14 1.68 -3.08 5.85
N LEU A 15 1.59 -4.10 6.70
CA LEU A 15 2.25 -4.12 8.00
C LEU A 15 3.54 -4.92 7.88
N ILE A 16 4.68 -4.23 7.91
CA ILE A 16 5.99 -4.87 7.97
C ILE A 16 6.34 -5.05 9.44
N VAL A 17 6.33 -6.30 9.90
CA VAL A 17 6.45 -6.67 11.30
C VAL A 17 7.78 -7.37 11.54
N ARG A 18 8.42 -7.07 12.67
CA ARG A 18 9.55 -7.84 13.19
C ARG A 18 9.29 -8.26 14.64
N ASP A 19 10.01 -9.29 15.08
CA ASP A 19 10.06 -9.65 16.49
C ASP A 19 10.68 -8.50 17.30
N GLY A 20 9.99 -8.09 18.37
CA GLY A 20 10.53 -7.17 19.37
C GLY A 20 10.80 -7.89 20.68
N ALA A 21 11.45 -7.19 21.64
CA ALA A 21 11.88 -7.81 22.90
C ALA A 21 10.72 -8.35 23.76
N THR A 22 9.53 -7.72 23.68
CA THR A 22 8.34 -8.12 24.45
C THR A 22 7.08 -8.21 23.58
N LEU A 23 6.96 -7.34 22.57
CA LEU A 23 5.85 -7.28 21.62
C LEU A 23 6.40 -7.12 20.19
N PRO A 24 5.67 -7.53 19.15
CA PRO A 24 6.05 -7.25 17.76
C PRO A 24 6.18 -5.75 17.51
N GLU A 25 7.17 -5.39 16.71
CA GLU A 25 7.36 -4.01 16.25
C GLU A 25 6.92 -3.90 14.80
N VAL A 26 6.22 -2.81 14.47
CA VAL A 26 5.71 -2.57 13.12
C VAL A 26 6.34 -1.30 12.55
N LEU A 27 6.83 -1.38 11.32
CA LEU A 27 7.35 -0.22 10.61
C LEU A 27 6.24 0.81 10.37
N MET A 28 6.50 2.06 10.76
CA MET A 28 5.69 3.22 10.38
C MET A 28 6.57 4.26 9.71
N VAL A 29 6.01 4.97 8.74
CA VAL A 29 6.65 6.08 8.05
C VAL A 29 6.00 7.40 8.45
N LYS A 30 6.77 8.49 8.42
CA LYS A 30 6.24 9.84 8.61
C LYS A 30 5.88 10.39 7.24
N ARG A 31 4.60 10.71 7.03
CA ARG A 31 4.13 11.20 5.73
C ARG A 31 4.70 12.60 5.43
N HIS A 32 5.42 12.75 4.32
CA HIS A 32 6.05 14.02 3.91
C HIS A 32 5.18 14.87 2.95
N TYR A 33 3.99 14.40 2.56
CA TYR A 33 3.17 15.13 1.57
C TYR A 33 2.83 16.54 2.06
N GLN A 34 3.51 17.51 1.45
CA GLN A 34 3.04 18.89 1.38
C GLN A 34 1.62 18.84 0.82
N ILE A 35 0.67 19.38 1.59
CA ILE A 35 -0.69 19.75 1.22
C ILE A 35 -1.78 18.69 1.56
N ASP A 36 -2.54 19.04 2.61
CA ASP A 36 -3.98 18.80 2.85
C ASP A 36 -4.54 17.63 3.68
N PHE A 37 -3.81 16.59 4.10
CA PHE A 37 -4.34 15.67 5.12
C PHE A 37 -3.25 14.95 5.93
N ALA A 38 -3.24 15.17 7.26
CA ALA A 38 -2.38 14.49 8.24
C ALA A 38 -0.86 14.68 8.08
N ALA A 39 -0.41 15.89 7.75
CA ALA A 39 1.03 16.22 7.74
C ALA A 39 1.68 15.90 9.10
N GLY A 40 2.73 15.06 9.09
CA GLY A 40 3.45 14.65 10.28
C GLY A 40 2.86 13.46 11.06
N ALA A 41 1.76 12.85 10.59
CA ALA A 41 1.26 11.60 11.14
C ALA A 41 2.22 10.44 10.83
N LEU A 42 2.28 9.48 11.77
CA LEU A 42 2.87 8.17 11.54
C LEU A 42 1.80 7.29 10.88
N VAL A 43 2.14 6.69 9.75
CA VAL A 43 1.26 5.80 8.98
C VAL A 43 2.00 4.52 8.65
N PHE A 44 1.25 3.45 8.39
CA PHE A 44 1.83 2.26 7.76
C PHE A 44 2.04 2.52 6.27
N PRO A 45 3.06 1.93 5.65
CA PRO A 45 3.29 2.09 4.22
C PRO A 45 2.09 1.62 3.40
N GLY A 46 1.74 2.40 2.37
CA GLY A 46 0.65 2.04 1.49
C GLY A 46 0.03 3.22 0.76
N GLY A 47 -0.77 2.89 -0.24
CA GLY A 47 -1.31 3.88 -1.16
C GLY A 47 -2.37 3.32 -2.08
N LYS A 48 -2.68 4.10 -3.11
CA LYS A 48 -3.71 3.75 -4.09
C LYS A 48 -3.09 2.83 -5.12
N ALA A 49 -3.86 1.84 -5.57
CA ALA A 49 -3.47 1.08 -6.74
C ALA A 49 -3.47 1.97 -7.99
N THR A 50 -2.60 1.64 -8.91
CA THR A 50 -2.44 2.23 -10.25
C THR A 50 -2.74 1.19 -11.31
N ASP A 51 -2.91 1.62 -12.57
CA ASP A 51 -3.18 0.69 -13.67
C ASP A 51 -2.01 -0.29 -13.92
N GLU A 52 -0.78 0.08 -13.55
CA GLU A 52 0.40 -0.79 -13.65
C GLU A 52 0.36 -1.94 -12.64
N ASP A 53 -0.28 -1.74 -11.48
CA ASP A 53 -0.44 -2.78 -10.45
C ASP A 53 -1.37 -3.90 -10.92
N ALA A 54 -2.22 -3.64 -11.93
CA ALA A 54 -3.15 -4.59 -12.54
C ALA A 54 -2.62 -5.26 -13.82
N SER A 55 -1.33 -5.09 -14.13
CA SER A 55 -0.71 -5.69 -15.30
C SER A 55 -0.67 -7.23 -15.18
N SER A 56 -1.09 -7.94 -16.23
CA SER A 56 -0.95 -9.41 -16.30
C SER A 56 0.51 -9.88 -16.31
N GLY A 57 1.47 -8.96 -16.50
CA GLY A 57 2.89 -9.27 -16.36
C GLY A 57 3.30 -9.68 -14.94
N TRP A 58 2.46 -9.41 -13.93
CA TRP A 58 2.68 -9.82 -12.56
C TRP A 58 2.34 -11.30 -12.30
N ASP A 59 1.52 -11.92 -13.16
CA ASP A 59 1.04 -13.31 -12.97
C ASP A 59 2.19 -14.32 -12.90
N ASP A 60 3.30 -14.07 -13.61
CA ASP A 60 4.50 -14.92 -13.60
C ASP A 60 5.31 -14.80 -12.30
N TYR A 61 5.06 -13.75 -11.50
CA TYR A 61 5.77 -13.46 -10.24
C TYR A 61 4.91 -13.74 -9.00
N THR A 62 3.69 -14.22 -9.17
CA THR A 62 2.79 -14.59 -8.07
C THR A 62 2.73 -16.11 -7.91
N ASP A 63 2.80 -16.57 -6.67
CA ASP A 63 2.82 -18.00 -6.33
C ASP A 63 1.43 -18.57 -6.00
N GLY A 64 0.36 -17.79 -6.23
CA GLY A 64 -1.01 -18.18 -5.92
C GLY A 64 -2.06 -17.42 -6.72
N ASP A 65 -3.26 -18.00 -6.79
CA ASP A 65 -4.45 -17.35 -7.35
C ASP A 65 -5.14 -16.52 -6.26
N PHE A 66 -4.90 -15.21 -6.30
CA PHE A 66 -5.53 -14.26 -5.39
C PHE A 66 -6.74 -13.57 -6.03
N GLY A 67 -7.01 -13.81 -7.32
CA GLY A 67 -7.92 -13.00 -8.13
C GLY A 67 -7.43 -11.56 -8.33
N PRO A 68 -8.02 -10.81 -9.28
CA PRO A 68 -7.47 -9.54 -9.75
C PRO A 68 -7.38 -8.50 -8.62
N VAL A 69 -8.46 -8.30 -7.86
CA VAL A 69 -8.50 -7.22 -6.85
C VAL A 69 -7.47 -7.41 -5.72
N GLN A 70 -7.26 -8.64 -5.24
CA GLN A 70 -6.30 -8.89 -4.16
C GLN A 70 -4.86 -8.94 -4.68
N GLN A 71 -4.64 -9.45 -5.90
CA GLN A 71 -3.33 -9.41 -6.53
C GLN A 71 -2.89 -7.95 -6.75
N ASP A 72 -3.72 -7.14 -7.40
CA ASP A 72 -3.46 -5.72 -7.65
C ASP A 72 -3.19 -4.96 -6.35
N ALA A 73 -3.98 -5.23 -5.31
CA ALA A 73 -3.79 -4.63 -3.99
C ALA A 73 -2.44 -5.00 -3.36
N ARG A 74 -2.00 -6.26 -3.50
CA ARG A 74 -0.71 -6.71 -2.95
C ARG A 74 0.46 -6.09 -3.70
N ILE A 75 0.39 -6.03 -5.03
CA ILE A 75 1.41 -5.40 -5.88
C ILE A 75 1.51 -3.91 -5.52
N ALA A 76 0.37 -3.22 -5.41
CA ALA A 76 0.33 -1.83 -4.96
C ALA A 76 0.96 -1.66 -3.57
N ALA A 77 0.71 -2.56 -2.64
CA ALA A 77 1.29 -2.50 -1.29
C ALA A 77 2.82 -2.67 -1.30
N VAL A 78 3.35 -3.58 -2.13
CA VAL A 78 4.80 -3.80 -2.28
C VAL A 78 5.46 -2.58 -2.91
N ARG A 79 4.88 -2.04 -3.99
CA ARG A 79 5.37 -0.83 -4.67
C ARG A 79 5.42 0.36 -3.71
N GLU A 80 4.32 0.65 -3.02
CA GLU A 80 4.23 1.76 -2.06
C GLU A 80 5.20 1.58 -0.88
N ALA A 81 5.39 0.35 -0.38
CA ALA A 81 6.39 0.08 0.66
C ALA A 81 7.81 0.46 0.20
N PHE A 82 8.16 0.14 -1.05
CA PHE A 82 9.44 0.53 -1.62
C PHE A 82 9.54 2.04 -1.81
N GLU A 83 8.51 2.69 -2.37
CA GLU A 83 8.50 4.15 -2.60
C GLU A 83 8.59 4.97 -1.30
N GLU A 84 7.89 4.55 -0.24
CA GLU A 84 7.80 5.32 1.01
C GLU A 84 8.90 4.99 2.03
N SER A 85 9.45 3.76 1.99
CA SER A 85 10.41 3.29 3.00
C SER A 85 11.74 2.76 2.45
N GLY A 86 11.84 2.54 1.13
CA GLY A 86 13.02 1.95 0.49
C GLY A 86 13.16 0.44 0.72
N LEU A 87 12.14 -0.22 1.29
CA LEU A 87 12.13 -1.66 1.53
C LEU A 87 11.43 -2.41 0.38
N LEU A 88 12.13 -3.36 -0.22
CA LEU A 88 11.57 -4.30 -1.18
C LEU A 88 11.22 -5.62 -0.46
N LEU A 89 9.99 -6.10 -0.64
CA LEU A 89 9.45 -7.32 -0.02
C LEU A 89 9.66 -8.55 -0.89
#